data_AF-A0ABC9VGE6-F1
#
_entry.id   AF-A0ABC9VGE6-F1
#
_cell.length_a   1.000
_cell.length_b   1.000
_cell.length_c   1.000
_cell.angle_alpha   90.00
_cell.angle_beta   90.00
_cell.angle_gamma   90.00
#
_symmetry.space_group_name_H-M   'P 1'
#
loop_
_entity.id
_entity.type
_entity.pdbx_description
1 polymer ?
#
loop_
_entity_poly.entity_id
_entity_poly.type
_entity_poly.pdbx_seq_one_letter_code
_entity_poly.pdbx_strand_id
1 'polypeptide(L)'
;MNMTHYMELLAVNQPWNLILFMAIPVALAETIAITELAILFTRRFDGMIRKINKICSIIVGVYFVGIFIYLLVSAVIPFTLNGEWRGWIDIIAVGFYLVGVIPLLGLSLIDLGIIGRKWSEEQKLKYHSTFVGIFLVVAHIAMIFGMLDPSIGGDHSHHMHM
;
A
#
# COMPACT_ATOMS: atom_id res chain seq x y z
N MET A 1 20.71 -14.28 5.73
CA MET A 1 20.40 -13.17 4.79
C MET A 1 19.62 -12.16 5.60
N ASN A 2 20.13 -10.93 5.72
CA ASN A 2 19.40 -9.90 6.44
C ASN A 2 18.22 -9.46 5.56
N MET A 3 17.00 -9.46 6.08
CA MET A 3 15.80 -9.06 5.33
C MET A 3 15.33 -7.70 5.84
N THR A 4 14.67 -6.90 5.02
CA THR A 4 13.93 -5.74 5.54
C THR A 4 12.82 -6.21 6.48
N HIS A 5 12.38 -5.38 7.42
CA HIS A 5 11.24 -5.69 8.28
C HIS A 5 9.97 -5.92 7.46
N TYR A 6 9.85 -5.25 6.30
CA TYR A 6 8.75 -5.50 5.38
C TYR A 6 8.80 -6.92 4.80
N MET A 7 9.94 -7.39 4.30
CA MET A 7 10.04 -8.77 3.80
C MET A 7 9.93 -9.81 4.91
N GLU A 8 10.46 -9.52 6.10
CA GLU A 8 10.32 -10.39 7.25
C GLU A 8 8.85 -10.55 7.65
N LEU A 9 8.08 -9.45 7.70
CA LEU A 9 6.64 -9.50 7.96
C LEU A 9 5.92 -10.49 7.04
N LEU A 10 6.27 -10.49 5.75
CA LEU A 10 5.67 -11.38 4.74
C LEU A 10 6.18 -12.82 4.79
N ALA A 11 7.41 -13.03 5.26
CA ALA A 11 8.03 -14.34 5.35
C ALA A 11 7.65 -15.09 6.64
N VAL A 12 7.41 -14.35 7.73
CA VAL A 12 6.95 -14.94 9.00
C VAL A 12 5.54 -15.49 8.83
N ASN A 13 5.28 -16.67 9.40
CA ASN A 13 3.95 -17.28 9.45
C ASN A 13 3.26 -17.44 8.07
N GLN A 14 4.03 -17.86 7.06
CA GLN A 14 3.47 -18.19 5.75
C GLN A 14 2.48 -19.37 5.85
N PRO A 15 1.34 -19.30 5.14
CA PRO A 15 0.99 -18.33 4.09
C PRO A 15 0.21 -17.09 4.58
N TRP A 16 -0.16 -17.03 5.86
CA TRP A 16 -1.17 -16.10 6.36
C TRP A 16 -0.74 -14.63 6.28
N ASN A 17 0.49 -14.30 6.69
CA ASN A 17 0.95 -12.92 6.63
C ASN A 17 1.04 -12.40 5.19
N LEU A 18 1.54 -13.21 4.27
CA LEU A 18 1.60 -12.86 2.85
C LEU A 18 0.19 -12.59 2.29
N ILE A 19 -0.78 -13.43 2.65
CA ILE A 19 -2.18 -13.23 2.23
C ILE A 19 -2.74 -11.91 2.78
N LEU A 20 -2.56 -11.69 4.08
CA LEU A 20 -3.16 -10.56 4.78
C LEU A 20 -2.53 -9.22 4.40
N PHE A 21 -1.20 -9.14 4.38
CA PHE A 21 -0.47 -7.88 4.21
C PHE A 21 -0.18 -7.55 2.73
N MET A 22 -0.29 -8.51 1.82
CA MET A 22 0.00 -8.27 0.40
C MET A 22 -1.09 -8.76 -0.52
N ALA A 23 -1.44 -10.05 -0.49
CA ALA A 23 -2.29 -10.63 -1.53
C ALA A 23 -3.68 -10.00 -1.58
N ILE A 24 -4.34 -9.83 -0.42
CA ILE A 24 -5.68 -9.21 -0.36
C ILE A 24 -5.64 -7.75 -0.82
N PRO A 25 -4.77 -6.87 -0.26
CA PRO A 25 -4.67 -5.49 -0.73
C PRO A 25 -4.37 -5.37 -2.22
N VAL A 26 -3.41 -6.14 -2.73
CA VAL A 26 -2.96 -6.06 -4.13
C VAL A 26 -4.05 -6.57 -5.06
N ALA A 27 -4.68 -7.71 -4.79
CA ALA A 27 -5.75 -8.24 -5.64
C ALA A 27 -6.94 -7.27 -5.74
N LEU A 28 -7.31 -6.62 -4.62
CA LEU A 28 -8.36 -5.60 -4.63
C LEU A 28 -7.92 -4.36 -5.41
N ALA A 29 -6.70 -3.86 -5.19
CA ALA A 29 -6.17 -2.70 -5.90
C ALA A 29 -6.05 -2.93 -7.42
N GLU A 30 -5.60 -4.11 -7.85
CA GLU A 30 -5.54 -4.50 -9.26
C GLU A 30 -6.93 -4.64 -9.87
N THR A 31 -7.89 -5.20 -9.13
CA THR A 31 -9.30 -5.24 -9.55
C THR A 31 -9.84 -3.83 -9.79
N ILE A 32 -9.53 -2.88 -8.90
CA ILE A 32 -9.90 -1.48 -9.07
C ILE A 32 -9.22 -0.91 -10.31
N ALA A 33 -7.93 -1.13 -10.50
CA ALA A 33 -7.18 -0.63 -11.66
C ALA A 33 -7.77 -1.11 -13.00
N ILE A 34 -8.07 -2.41 -13.11
CA ILE A 34 -8.63 -3.02 -14.32
C ILE A 34 -10.04 -2.48 -14.58
N THR A 35 -10.89 -2.43 -13.55
CA THR A 35 -12.26 -1.91 -13.69
C THR A 35 -12.27 -0.42 -14.02
N GLU A 36 -11.32 0.35 -13.48
CA GLU A 36 -11.15 1.77 -13.78
C GLU A 36 -10.74 2.00 -15.24
N LEU A 37 -9.75 1.23 -15.72
CA LEU A 37 -9.36 1.24 -17.13
C LEU A 37 -10.54 0.88 -18.05
N ALA A 38 -11.33 -0.14 -17.68
CA ALA A 38 -12.52 -0.52 -18.45
C ALA A 38 -13.57 0.62 -18.51
N ILE A 39 -13.81 1.32 -17.40
CA ILE A 39 -14.71 2.48 -17.36
C ILE A 39 -14.15 3.63 -18.20
N LEU A 40 -12.83 3.88 -18.14
CA LEU A 40 -12.16 4.91 -18.93
C LEU A 40 -12.30 4.69 -20.44
N PHE A 41 -12.13 3.45 -20.91
CA PHE A 41 -12.24 3.11 -22.33
C PHE A 41 -13.69 3.08 -22.84
N THR A 42 -14.62 2.57 -22.02
CA THR A 42 -16.03 2.46 -22.43
C THR A 42 -16.84 3.73 -22.20
N ARG A 43 -16.36 4.61 -21.31
CA ARG A 43 -17.09 5.79 -20.79
C ARG A 43 -18.47 5.44 -20.23
N ARG A 44 -18.67 4.20 -19.78
CA ARG A 44 -19.90 3.73 -19.13
C ARG A 44 -19.78 3.83 -17.63
N PHE A 45 -20.46 4.83 -17.06
CA PHE A 45 -20.43 5.12 -15.63
C PHE A 45 -21.49 4.34 -14.83
N ASP A 46 -22.26 3.49 -15.50
CA ASP A 46 -23.30 2.63 -14.95
C ASP A 46 -22.98 1.15 -15.14
N GLY A 47 -23.56 0.30 -14.28
CA GLY A 47 -23.53 -1.16 -14.42
C GLY A 47 -22.68 -1.90 -13.38
N MET A 48 -22.45 -3.18 -13.65
CA MET A 48 -21.81 -4.11 -12.71
C MET A 48 -20.34 -3.74 -12.44
N ILE A 49 -19.59 -3.32 -13.48
CA ILE A 49 -18.18 -2.95 -13.37
C ILE A 49 -18.00 -1.80 -12.37
N ARG A 50 -18.83 -0.74 -12.47
CA ARG A 50 -18.80 0.40 -11.55
C ARG A 50 -19.13 -0.01 -10.11
N LYS A 51 -20.10 -0.93 -9.93
CA LYS A 51 -20.45 -1.44 -8.59
C LYS A 51 -19.30 -2.24 -7.97
N ILE A 52 -18.66 -3.13 -8.74
CA ILE A 52 -17.51 -3.92 -8.28
C ILE A 52 -16.37 -3.00 -7.89
N ASN A 53 -16.00 -2.05 -8.77
CA ASN A 53 -14.97 -1.04 -8.54
C ASN A 53 -15.23 -0.32 -7.20
N LYS A 54 -16.43 0.23 -7.02
CA LYS A 54 -16.83 0.91 -5.79
C LYS A 54 -16.72 0.04 -4.53
N ILE A 55 -17.20 -1.20 -4.57
CA ILE A 55 -17.15 -2.12 -3.43
C ILE A 55 -15.70 -2.45 -3.08
N CYS A 56 -14.88 -2.79 -4.08
CA CYS A 56 -13.47 -3.07 -3.89
C CYS A 56 -12.72 -1.87 -3.30
N SER A 57 -12.97 -0.66 -3.82
CA SER A 57 -12.37 0.58 -3.32
C SER A 57 -12.70 0.86 -1.86
N ILE A 58 -13.94 0.62 -1.42
CA ILE A 58 -14.33 0.80 -0.02
C ILE A 58 -13.67 -0.27 0.87
N ILE A 59 -13.73 -1.54 0.46
CA ILE A 59 -13.17 -2.64 1.24
C ILE A 59 -11.65 -2.45 1.40
N VAL A 60 -10.93 -2.17 0.31
CA VAL A 60 -9.46 -2.11 0.33
C VAL A 60 -8.95 -0.98 1.21
N GLY A 61 -9.53 0.22 1.15
CA GLY A 61 -9.04 1.32 1.97
C GLY A 61 -9.37 1.15 3.46
N VAL A 62 -10.55 0.62 3.80
CA VAL A 62 -10.87 0.27 5.20
C VAL A 62 -9.92 -0.82 5.72
N TYR A 63 -9.70 -1.86 4.92
CA TYR A 63 -8.81 -2.97 5.25
C TYR A 63 -7.36 -2.49 5.45
N PHE A 64 -6.86 -1.64 4.53
CA PHE A 64 -5.50 -1.15 4.59
C PHE A 64 -5.29 -0.12 5.71
N VAL A 65 -6.31 0.64 6.11
CA VAL A 65 -6.26 1.44 7.34
C VAL A 65 -6.08 0.57 8.57
N GLY A 66 -6.77 -0.59 8.64
CA GLY A 66 -6.57 -1.57 9.70
C GLY A 66 -5.13 -2.07 9.76
N ILE A 67 -4.56 -2.44 8.61
CA ILE A 67 -3.14 -2.82 8.49
C ILE A 67 -2.21 -1.68 8.93
N PHE A 68 -2.46 -0.46 8.46
CA PHE A 68 -1.65 0.70 8.79
C PHE A 68 -1.60 0.91 10.30
N ILE A 69 -2.74 0.92 10.98
CA ILE A 69 -2.81 1.10 12.44
C ILE A 69 -2.07 -0.05 13.15
N TYR A 70 -2.32 -1.29 12.71
CA TYR A 70 -1.68 -2.48 13.28
C TYR A 70 -0.15 -2.37 13.19
N LEU A 71 0.41 -2.12 12.00
CA LEU A 71 1.86 -2.00 11.80
C LEU A 71 2.45 -0.75 12.43
N LEU A 72 1.71 0.35 12.51
CA LEU A 72 2.17 1.56 13.18
C LEU A 72 2.45 1.26 14.66
N VAL A 73 1.53 0.56 15.33
CA VAL A 73 1.64 0.25 16.77
C VAL A 73 2.57 -0.93 17.04
N SER A 74 2.52 -1.98 16.22
CA SER A 74 3.28 -3.21 16.44
C SER A 74 4.72 -3.18 15.91
N ALA A 75 5.02 -2.32 14.94
CA ALA A 75 6.30 -2.31 14.24
C ALA A 75 6.93 -0.90 14.24
N VAL A 76 6.31 0.09 13.61
CA VAL A 76 6.93 1.41 13.38
C VAL A 76 7.30 2.13 14.67
N ILE A 77 6.39 2.18 15.65
CA ILE A 77 6.64 2.83 16.94
C ILE A 77 7.77 2.10 17.69
N PRO A 78 7.70 0.78 17.91
CA PRO A 78 8.81 0.03 18.50
C PRO A 78 10.15 0.24 17.79
N PHE A 79 10.20 0.12 16.46
CA PHE A 79 11.45 0.24 15.70
C PHE A 79 12.07 1.63 15.83
N THR A 80 11.24 2.67 15.88
CA THR A 80 11.69 4.06 16.02
C THR A 80 12.18 4.37 17.43
N LEU A 81 11.53 3.83 18.46
CA LEU A 81 11.92 4.04 19.85
C LEU A 81 13.16 3.25 20.26
N ASN A 82 13.27 2.01 19.78
CA ASN A 82 14.37 1.11 20.12
C ASN A 82 15.56 1.23 19.16
N GLY A 83 15.43 2.00 18.08
CA GLY A 83 16.49 2.15 17.07
C GLY A 83 16.75 0.87 16.27
N GLU A 84 15.74 0.03 16.07
CA GLU A 84 15.87 -1.29 15.46
C GLU A 84 15.85 -1.26 13.93
N TRP A 85 15.75 -0.08 13.31
CA TRP A 85 15.78 0.08 11.85
C TRP A 85 17.06 -0.51 11.24
N ARG A 86 16.91 -1.36 10.22
CA ARG A 86 18.05 -2.09 9.61
C ARG A 86 18.85 -1.27 8.60
N GLY A 87 18.56 0.02 8.46
CA GLY A 87 19.18 0.94 7.49
C GLY A 87 18.14 1.80 6.75
N TRP A 88 18.61 2.71 5.88
CA TRP A 88 17.69 3.61 5.16
C TRP A 88 16.82 2.88 4.12
N ILE A 89 17.30 1.74 3.59
CA ILE A 89 16.52 0.86 2.70
C ILE A 89 15.27 0.33 3.40
N ASP A 90 15.43 -0.07 4.67
CA ASP A 90 14.35 -0.61 5.48
C ASP A 90 13.29 0.45 5.79
N ILE A 91 13.73 1.68 6.09
CA ILE A 91 12.85 2.83 6.28
C ILE A 91 12.05 3.12 5.01
N ILE A 92 12.68 3.08 3.84
CA ILE A 92 11.98 3.28 2.56
C ILE A 92 10.97 2.16 2.32
N ALA A 93 11.35 0.89 2.51
CA ALA A 93 10.47 -0.25 2.27
C ALA A 93 9.20 -0.18 3.13
N VAL A 94 9.35 -0.01 4.45
CA VAL A 94 8.22 0.08 5.38
C VAL A 94 7.45 1.39 5.18
N GLY A 95 8.16 2.50 4.99
CA GLY A 95 7.55 3.81 4.80
C GLY A 95 6.66 3.87 3.56
N PHE A 96 7.14 3.42 2.41
CA PHE A 96 6.35 3.40 1.17
C PHE A 96 5.17 2.43 1.24
N TYR A 97 5.32 1.29 1.92
CA TYR A 97 4.20 0.39 2.17
C TYR A 97 3.08 1.10 2.95
N LEU A 98 3.44 1.80 4.03
CA LEU A 98 2.46 2.52 4.86
C LEU A 98 1.86 3.73 4.17
N VAL A 99 2.64 4.46 3.36
CA VAL A 99 2.14 5.57 2.52
C VAL A 99 1.04 5.11 1.57
N GLY A 100 1.01 3.83 1.19
CA GLY A 100 -0.07 3.21 0.42
C GLY A 100 -1.47 3.42 1.02
N VAL A 101 -1.59 3.70 2.32
CA VAL A 101 -2.88 4.04 2.95
C VAL A 101 -3.49 5.31 2.39
N ILE A 102 -2.68 6.29 1.98
CA ILE A 102 -3.15 7.59 1.50
C ILE A 102 -3.98 7.43 0.21
N PRO A 103 -3.46 6.82 -0.87
CA PRO A 103 -4.25 6.61 -2.06
C PRO A 103 -5.42 5.64 -1.84
N LEU A 104 -5.23 4.53 -1.13
CA LEU A 104 -6.30 3.54 -0.92
C LEU A 104 -7.46 4.11 -0.09
N LEU A 105 -7.16 4.83 0.98
CA LEU A 105 -8.17 5.54 1.75
C LEU A 105 -8.81 6.64 0.92
N GLY A 106 -8.03 7.36 0.11
CA GLY A 106 -8.55 8.36 -0.84
C GLY A 106 -9.61 7.78 -1.78
N LEU A 107 -9.38 6.59 -2.34
CA LEU A 107 -10.36 5.87 -3.15
C LEU A 107 -11.64 5.57 -2.35
N SER A 108 -11.51 4.97 -1.16
CA SER A 108 -12.66 4.68 -0.29
C SER A 108 -13.46 5.94 0.06
N LEU A 109 -12.79 7.05 0.36
CA LEU A 109 -13.44 8.30 0.74
C LEU A 109 -14.20 8.96 -0.42
N ILE A 110 -13.69 8.84 -1.66
CA ILE A 110 -14.42 9.27 -2.85
C ILE A 110 -15.67 8.42 -3.04
N ASP A 111 -15.56 7.10 -2.89
CA ASP A 111 -16.67 6.18 -3.14
C ASP A 111 -17.74 6.15 -2.04
N LEU A 112 -17.34 6.37 -0.79
CA LEU A 112 -18.25 6.67 0.32
C LEU A 112 -18.92 8.05 0.15
N GLY A 113 -18.45 8.85 -0.80
CA GLY A 113 -18.88 10.21 -0.99
C GLY A 113 -18.56 11.07 0.22
N ILE A 114 -17.50 10.81 0.97
CA ILE A 114 -17.02 11.73 2.01
C ILE A 114 -16.28 12.89 1.34
N ILE A 115 -15.46 12.56 0.33
CA ILE A 115 -14.77 13.50 -0.54
C ILE A 115 -15.50 13.56 -1.88
N GLY A 116 -15.57 14.74 -2.51
CA GLY A 116 -16.01 14.84 -3.90
C GLY A 116 -17.51 14.61 -4.15
N ARG A 117 -18.38 14.80 -3.14
CA ARG A 117 -19.86 14.66 -3.28
C ARG A 117 -20.44 15.40 -4.48
N LYS A 118 -19.91 16.61 -4.75
CA LYS A 118 -20.39 17.51 -5.81
C LYS A 118 -19.61 17.36 -7.13
N TRP A 119 -18.68 16.42 -7.21
CA TRP A 119 -17.90 16.21 -8.44
C TRP A 119 -18.73 15.53 -9.50
N SER A 120 -18.50 15.90 -10.76
CA SER A 120 -19.03 15.15 -11.90
C SER A 120 -18.43 13.74 -11.94
N GLU A 121 -19.09 12.82 -12.65
CA GLU A 121 -18.56 11.45 -12.79
C GLU A 121 -17.19 11.41 -13.48
N GLU A 122 -16.92 12.34 -14.40
CA GLU A 122 -15.61 12.46 -15.04
C GLU A 122 -14.53 12.98 -14.07
N GLN A 123 -14.88 13.93 -13.19
CA GLN A 123 -13.95 14.37 -12.14
C GLN A 123 -13.63 13.22 -11.17
N LYS A 124 -14.65 12.47 -10.73
CA LYS A 124 -14.44 11.31 -9.86
C LYS A 124 -13.54 10.28 -10.53
N LEU A 125 -13.80 9.94 -11.80
CA LEU A 125 -12.97 9.02 -12.57
C LEU A 125 -11.50 9.50 -12.65
N LYS A 126 -11.28 10.79 -12.90
CA LYS A 126 -9.92 11.36 -12.94
C LYS A 126 -9.20 11.18 -11.61
N TYR A 127 -9.81 11.54 -10.49
CA TYR A 127 -9.18 11.39 -9.17
C TYR A 127 -9.00 9.92 -8.80
N HIS A 128 -9.98 9.08 -9.08
CA HIS A 128 -9.93 7.65 -8.79
C HIS A 128 -8.78 6.97 -9.55
N SER A 129 -8.71 7.17 -10.86
CA SER A 129 -7.57 6.74 -11.69
C SER A 129 -6.22 7.30 -11.22
N THR A 130 -6.18 8.56 -10.78
CA THR A 130 -4.95 9.18 -10.24
C THR A 130 -4.50 8.49 -8.94
N PHE A 131 -5.41 8.25 -8.01
CA PHE A 131 -5.10 7.57 -6.75
C PHE A 131 -4.62 6.13 -6.97
N VAL A 132 -5.25 5.39 -7.89
CA VAL A 132 -4.77 4.07 -8.30
C VAL A 132 -3.35 4.15 -8.86
N GLY A 133 -3.08 5.11 -9.76
CA GLY A 133 -1.74 5.31 -10.32
C GLY A 133 -0.69 5.61 -9.25
N ILE A 134 -1.01 6.49 -8.29
CA ILE A 134 -0.13 6.78 -7.15
C ILE A 134 0.10 5.51 -6.32
N PHE A 135 -0.95 4.74 -6.01
CA PHE A 135 -0.84 3.49 -5.26
C PHE A 135 0.10 2.50 -5.95
N LEU A 136 -0.04 2.31 -7.27
CA LEU A 136 0.84 1.42 -8.03
C LEU A 136 2.31 1.83 -7.89
N VAL A 137 2.63 3.11 -8.02
CA VAL A 137 4.01 3.59 -7.87
C VAL A 137 4.55 3.32 -6.46
N VAL A 138 3.81 3.72 -5.42
CA VAL A 138 4.30 3.58 -4.04
C VAL A 138 4.41 2.11 -3.61
N ALA A 139 3.46 1.27 -4.01
CA ALA A 139 3.49 -0.16 -3.73
C ALA A 139 4.69 -0.85 -4.40
N HIS A 140 5.01 -0.49 -5.65
CA HIS A 140 6.18 -1.05 -6.33
C HIS A 140 7.48 -0.60 -5.69
N ILE A 141 7.60 0.66 -5.25
CA ILE A 141 8.77 1.13 -4.50
C ILE A 141 8.93 0.28 -3.21
N ALA A 142 7.85 0.09 -2.45
CA ALA A 142 7.89 -0.75 -1.24
C ALA A 142 8.35 -2.19 -1.54
N MET A 143 7.87 -2.79 -2.63
CA MET A 143 8.27 -4.14 -3.04
C MET A 143 9.73 -4.22 -3.49
N ILE A 144 10.19 -3.27 -4.31
CA ILE A 144 11.58 -3.23 -4.80
C ILE A 144 12.52 -3.09 -3.61
N PHE A 145 12.34 -2.07 -2.77
CA PHE A 145 13.20 -1.84 -1.60
C PHE A 145 13.04 -2.91 -0.53
N GLY A 146 11.86 -3.50 -0.42
CA GLY A 146 11.63 -4.64 0.45
C GLY A 146 12.57 -5.80 0.17
N MET A 147 12.70 -6.18 -1.10
CA MET A 147 13.51 -7.31 -1.54
C MET A 147 15.02 -7.01 -1.57
N LEU A 148 15.43 -5.75 -1.42
CA LEU A 148 16.85 -5.39 -1.32
C LEU A 148 17.42 -5.82 0.04
N ASP A 149 18.71 -6.17 0.05
CA ASP A 149 19.43 -6.39 1.29
C ASP A 149 19.59 -5.05 2.02
N PRO A 150 19.04 -4.91 3.25
CA PRO A 150 19.10 -3.66 3.99
C PRO A 150 20.53 -3.24 4.36
N SER A 151 21.50 -4.16 4.38
CA SER A 151 22.91 -3.86 4.68
C SER A 151 23.58 -2.96 3.63
N ILE A 152 23.07 -2.94 2.39
CA ILE A 152 23.50 -1.98 1.34
C ILE A 152 23.16 -0.54 1.75
N GLY A 153 22.14 -0.38 2.61
CA GLY A 153 21.57 0.87 3.05
C GLY A 153 22.13 1.41 4.35
N GLY A 154 23.31 0.97 4.77
CA GLY A 154 23.91 1.42 6.03
C GLY A 154 24.68 0.29 6.69
N ASP A 155 25.97 0.30 6.45
CA ASP A 155 26.94 -0.52 7.14
C ASP A 155 26.96 -0.12 8.63
N HIS A 156 26.80 -1.07 9.53
CA HIS A 156 27.37 -0.92 10.87
C HIS A 156 28.88 -1.18 10.75
N SER A 157 29.60 -0.29 10.08
CA SER A 157 31.04 -0.13 10.29
C SER A 157 31.25 0.60 11.61
N HIS A 158 30.94 -0.11 12.70
CA HIS A 158 31.60 0.09 13.97
C HIS A 158 31.70 -1.29 14.61
N HIS A 159 32.78 -2.01 14.25
CA HIS A 159 33.66 -2.74 15.17
C HIS A 159 34.68 -3.55 14.34
N MET A 160 35.67 -2.85 13.78
CA MET A 160 36.97 -3.44 13.50
C MET A 160 38.07 -2.55 14.10
N HIS A 161 38.96 -3.19 14.87
CA HIS A 161 40.23 -2.72 15.44
C HIS A 161 40.18 -1.68 16.59
N MET A 162 40.28 -2.14 17.84
CA MET A 162 41.54 -2.42 18.56
C MET A 162 41.27 -3.26 19.81
#